data_AF-A0A6N6SGE0-F1
#
_entry.id   AF-A0A6N6SGE0-F1
#
_cell.length_a   1.000
_cell.length_b   1.000
_cell.length_c   1.000
_cell.angle_alpha   90.00
_cell.angle_beta   90.00
_cell.angle_gamma   90.00
#
_symmetry.space_group_name_H-M   'P 1'
#
loop_
_entity.id
_entity.type
_entity.pdbx_description
1 polymer ?
#
loop_
_entity_poly.entity_id
_entity_poly.type
_entity_poly.pdbx_seq_one_letter_code
_entity_poly.pdbx_strand_id
1 'polypeptide(L)'
;MNMFRSKTLATAVALSALILGPLAPVSFEFGATPAFAKGNGGGNGGGNGGGNGKGGNSGSKGGAGKANAGGKAKGAGNVAKAAAGTAVTATATTVAIAEPVETAPNAHGKMASELKGLNAYHASETAFANASPNSQVGRIAAYREAALETVAAGEAAAEAAAALEEATAALSASEQALADLDQNYSGRTTAEIDADIAALDPAATDYQSSLDVLNAERTAAETYETDRAALETEIATNEAAVADAETATADAETALADAEMAEGEALTTAANGRTLSDPAIDFLREQLGL
;
A
#
# COMPACT_ATOMS: atom_id res chain seq x y z
N MET A 1 48.96 -18.79 -24.99
CA MET A 1 48.46 -19.60 -23.87
C MET A 1 48.89 -18.94 -22.58
N ASN A 2 48.01 -18.13 -21.99
CA ASN A 2 48.00 -17.82 -20.56
C ASN A 2 46.58 -17.36 -20.20
N MET A 3 45.92 -18.21 -19.43
CA MET A 3 44.56 -18.07 -18.92
C MET A 3 44.57 -17.05 -17.78
N PHE A 4 43.76 -16.00 -17.87
CA PHE A 4 43.29 -15.31 -16.68
C PHE A 4 41.76 -15.41 -16.63
N ARG A 5 41.32 -16.05 -15.55
CA ARG A 5 39.97 -16.51 -15.29
C ARG A 5 39.08 -15.32 -14.97
N SER A 6 38.00 -15.20 -15.74
CA SER A 6 36.79 -14.44 -15.43
C SER A 6 36.24 -14.88 -14.07
N LYS A 7 36.27 -13.97 -13.09
CA LYS A 7 35.47 -14.11 -11.87
C LYS A 7 34.21 -13.27 -12.05
N THR A 8 33.17 -13.90 -12.57
CA THR A 8 31.78 -13.49 -12.39
C THR A 8 31.51 -13.33 -10.90
N LEU A 9 31.41 -12.10 -10.43
CA LEU A 9 30.96 -11.78 -9.08
C LEU A 9 29.44 -11.73 -9.15
N ALA A 10 28.82 -12.87 -8.87
CA ALA A 10 27.39 -12.97 -8.64
C ALA A 10 27.09 -12.30 -7.30
N THR A 11 26.60 -11.05 -7.34
CA THR A 11 26.08 -10.38 -6.15
C THR A 11 24.68 -10.93 -5.90
N ALA A 12 24.59 -11.76 -4.86
CA ALA A 12 23.38 -12.43 -4.45
C ALA A 12 22.36 -11.41 -3.92
N VAL A 13 21.14 -11.51 -4.45
CA VAL A 13 19.91 -10.99 -3.85
C VAL A 13 19.80 -11.58 -2.44
N ALA A 14 19.92 -10.73 -1.42
CA ALA A 14 19.64 -11.09 -0.03
C ALA A 14 18.43 -10.29 0.45
N LEU A 15 17.24 -10.80 0.12
CA LEU A 15 16.01 -10.53 0.87
C LEU A 15 16.26 -10.86 2.35
N SER A 16 16.54 -9.83 3.15
CA SER A 16 16.65 -9.95 4.60
C SER A 16 15.45 -9.26 5.22
N ALA A 17 14.43 -10.05 5.55
CA ALA A 17 13.38 -9.69 6.46
C ALA A 17 14.01 -9.20 7.78
N LEU A 18 13.95 -7.89 8.05
CA LEU A 18 14.40 -7.34 9.32
C LEU A 18 13.32 -7.56 10.37
N ILE A 19 13.70 -8.38 11.34
CA ILE A 19 12.95 -8.78 12.52
C ILE A 19 12.62 -7.56 13.39
N LEU A 20 11.33 -7.42 13.70
CA LEU A 20 10.76 -6.53 14.71
C LEU A 20 11.47 -6.72 16.06
N GLY A 21 12.22 -5.71 16.52
CA GLY A 21 12.82 -5.64 17.85
C GLY A 21 12.31 -4.41 18.62
N PRO A 22 12.16 -4.48 19.96
CA PRO A 22 11.53 -3.43 20.74
C PRO A 22 12.42 -2.18 20.84
N LEU A 23 11.93 -1.05 20.34
CA LEU A 23 12.59 0.26 20.49
C LEU A 23 12.56 0.70 21.97
N ALA A 24 13.75 0.90 22.53
CA ALA A 24 13.93 1.60 23.80
C ALA A 24 13.71 3.12 23.61
N PRO A 25 13.15 3.84 24.60
CA PRO A 25 12.87 5.27 24.46
C PRO A 25 14.14 6.11 24.48
N VAL A 26 14.41 6.81 23.38
CA VAL A 26 15.44 7.86 23.30
C VAL A 26 14.81 9.15 23.82
N SER A 27 15.37 9.69 24.91
CA SER A 27 14.94 10.96 25.48
C SER A 27 15.52 12.12 24.68
N PHE A 28 14.68 12.92 24.03
CA PHE A 28 15.07 14.19 23.42
C PHE A 28 14.83 15.34 24.40
N GLU A 29 15.89 16.11 24.63
CA GLU A 29 15.99 17.20 25.57
C GLU A 29 15.49 18.51 24.92
N PHE A 30 14.49 19.13 25.53
CA PHE A 30 13.87 20.39 25.07
C PHE A 30 14.80 21.59 25.31
N GLY A 31 15.09 22.36 24.25
CA GLY A 31 15.79 23.65 24.31
C GLY A 31 15.00 24.77 23.61
N ALA A 32 14.69 25.82 24.37
CA ALA A 32 13.78 26.94 24.13
C ALA A 32 13.81 27.71 22.78
N THR A 33 12.62 28.25 22.48
CA THR A 33 12.14 29.18 21.43
C THR A 33 12.93 30.50 21.25
N PRO A 34 12.68 31.19 20.12
CA PRO A 34 12.19 32.56 20.21
C PRO A 34 10.83 32.80 19.54
N ALA A 35 9.99 33.54 20.26
CA ALA A 35 8.69 34.03 19.85
C ALA A 35 8.80 35.27 18.95
N PHE A 36 7.98 35.32 17.90
CA PHE A 36 7.69 36.54 17.16
C PHE A 36 6.17 36.71 17.01
N ALA A 37 5.67 37.85 17.50
CA ALA A 37 4.26 38.21 17.57
C ALA A 37 3.88 39.21 16.46
N LYS A 38 2.78 38.92 15.74
CA LYS A 38 1.94 39.88 14.99
C LYS A 38 0.69 39.10 14.53
N GLY A 39 -0.56 39.54 14.66
CA GLY A 39 -1.21 40.74 15.16
C GLY A 39 -2.63 40.75 14.56
N ASN A 40 -3.63 40.99 15.41
CA ASN A 40 -5.02 41.39 15.12
C ASN A 40 -5.94 40.50 14.26
N GLY A 41 -7.02 40.05 14.88
CA GLY A 41 -8.24 39.60 14.22
C GLY A 41 -9.36 39.37 15.23
N GLY A 42 -9.95 40.45 15.73
CA GLY A 42 -11.14 40.39 16.59
C GLY A 42 -12.36 39.92 15.80
N GLY A 43 -13.19 39.09 16.42
CA GLY A 43 -14.46 38.65 15.89
C GLY A 43 -15.33 38.03 16.97
N ASN A 44 -16.10 38.88 17.67
CA ASN A 44 -17.22 38.47 18.51
C ASN A 44 -18.33 37.90 17.62
N GLY A 45 -18.88 36.75 18.00
CA GLY A 45 -20.06 36.16 17.37
C GLY A 45 -20.85 35.32 18.37
N GLY A 46 -21.49 35.98 19.32
CA GLY A 46 -22.49 35.36 20.18
C GLY A 46 -23.78 35.07 19.41
N GLY A 47 -24.34 33.89 19.61
CA GLY A 47 -25.65 33.50 19.07
C GLY A 47 -26.33 32.51 20.00
N ASN A 48 -27.11 33.03 20.96
CA ASN A 48 -28.13 32.27 21.67
C ASN A 48 -29.37 32.14 20.76
N GLY A 49 -29.86 30.92 20.59
CA GLY A 49 -31.12 30.63 19.91
C GLY A 49 -31.91 29.57 20.68
N GLY A 50 -32.66 30.00 21.69
CA GLY A 50 -33.66 29.16 22.35
C GLY A 50 -34.89 28.97 21.47
N GLY A 51 -35.49 27.78 21.54
CA GLY A 51 -36.73 27.46 20.84
C GLY A 51 -37.50 26.35 21.55
N ASN A 52 -38.16 26.69 22.66
CA ASN A 52 -39.22 25.86 23.23
C ASN A 52 -40.50 26.03 22.41
N GLY A 53 -40.87 25.02 21.62
CA GLY A 53 -42.19 24.90 21.00
C GLY A 53 -43.14 24.09 21.87
N LYS A 54 -43.84 24.73 22.81
CA LYS A 54 -45.09 24.21 23.40
C LYS A 54 -46.26 25.03 22.83
N GLY A 55 -47.11 24.36 22.06
CA GLY A 55 -48.42 24.78 21.60
C GLY A 55 -49.00 23.59 20.85
N GLY A 56 -50.25 23.17 20.99
CA GLY A 56 -51.41 23.75 21.63
C GLY A 56 -52.56 22.79 21.33
N ASN A 57 -53.60 22.93 22.14
CA ASN A 57 -54.65 21.96 22.43
C ASN A 57 -55.75 21.87 21.35
N SER A 58 -56.68 20.92 21.58
CA SER A 58 -58.03 20.74 20.99
C SER A 58 -58.13 19.96 19.67
N GLY A 59 -59.06 19.03 19.47
CA GLY A 59 -60.15 18.55 20.32
C GLY A 59 -61.14 17.75 19.48
N SER A 60 -61.80 16.80 20.14
CA SER A 60 -63.14 16.28 19.86
C SER A 60 -63.37 15.23 18.75
N LYS A 61 -63.77 14.05 19.26
CA LYS A 61 -65.01 13.30 18.96
C LYS A 61 -65.12 12.55 17.63
N GLY A 62 -65.31 11.23 17.80
CA GLY A 62 -66.37 10.50 17.10
C GLY A 62 -65.88 9.36 16.21
N GLY A 63 -66.20 8.12 16.57
CA GLY A 63 -66.01 6.98 15.66
C GLY A 63 -65.98 5.62 16.33
N ALA A 64 -67.03 5.26 17.08
CA ALA A 64 -67.28 3.86 17.43
C ALA A 64 -67.58 3.06 16.14
N GLY A 65 -66.92 1.91 15.95
CA GLY A 65 -67.02 1.16 14.70
C GLY A 65 -66.55 -0.29 14.78
N LYS A 66 -67.24 -1.08 15.61
CA LYS A 66 -67.51 -2.52 15.48
C LYS A 66 -66.37 -3.55 15.52
N ALA A 67 -66.55 -4.46 16.47
CA ALA A 67 -65.96 -5.78 16.56
C ALA A 67 -66.22 -6.65 15.31
N ASN A 68 -65.25 -7.49 14.98
CA ASN A 68 -65.50 -8.80 14.39
C ASN A 68 -64.81 -9.86 15.24
N ALA A 69 -65.65 -10.59 15.98
CA ALA A 69 -65.35 -11.88 16.55
C ALA A 69 -65.74 -12.95 15.52
N GLY A 70 -64.94 -14.01 15.38
CA GLY A 70 -65.39 -15.24 14.72
C GLY A 70 -64.26 -16.04 14.10
N GLY A 71 -63.94 -17.20 14.69
CA GLY A 71 -63.17 -18.24 14.02
C GLY A 71 -62.31 -19.12 14.93
N LYS A 72 -62.94 -20.00 15.72
CA LYS A 72 -62.25 -21.13 16.38
C LYS A 72 -62.10 -22.32 15.42
N ALA A 73 -60.94 -22.96 15.42
CA ALA A 73 -60.73 -24.42 15.32
C ALA A 73 -59.26 -24.69 15.68
N LYS A 74 -58.91 -25.23 16.86
CA LYS A 74 -58.83 -26.67 17.20
C LYS A 74 -58.27 -27.54 16.08
N GLY A 75 -57.04 -28.01 16.28
CA GLY A 75 -56.40 -29.07 15.50
C GLY A 75 -55.08 -29.48 16.13
N ALA A 76 -55.14 -30.29 17.17
CA ALA A 76 -54.00 -31.03 17.70
C ALA A 76 -53.54 -32.08 16.69
N GLY A 77 -52.23 -32.33 16.62
CA GLY A 77 -51.69 -33.35 15.73
C GLY A 77 -50.19 -33.55 15.85
N ASN A 78 -49.71 -33.84 17.06
CA ASN A 78 -48.46 -34.58 17.20
C ASN A 78 -48.64 -35.94 16.52
N VAL A 79 -47.82 -36.25 15.53
CA VAL A 79 -47.56 -37.63 15.12
C VAL A 79 -46.07 -37.78 14.89
N ALA A 80 -45.38 -38.12 15.98
CA ALA A 80 -44.18 -38.93 15.88
C ALA A 80 -44.59 -40.29 15.29
N LYS A 81 -43.89 -40.73 14.23
CA LYS A 81 -43.89 -42.13 13.83
C LYS A 81 -42.45 -42.55 13.57
N ALA A 82 -41.96 -43.36 14.49
CA ALA A 82 -40.72 -44.11 14.38
C ALA A 82 -40.88 -45.29 13.41
N ALA A 83 -39.78 -45.62 12.72
CA ALA A 83 -39.32 -46.98 12.40
C ALA A 83 -37.90 -46.82 11.83
N ALA A 84 -36.85 -47.07 12.62
CA ALA A 84 -36.23 -48.39 12.80
C ALA A 84 -35.70 -48.97 11.47
N GLY A 85 -34.39 -48.87 11.28
CA GLY A 85 -33.61 -49.51 10.22
C GLY A 85 -32.15 -49.62 10.66
N THR A 86 -31.83 -50.73 11.31
CA THR A 86 -30.53 -51.08 11.87
C THR A 86 -29.47 -51.35 10.80
N ALA A 87 -28.31 -50.71 10.97
CA ALA A 87 -26.92 -51.04 10.62
C ALA A 87 -26.59 -51.89 9.37
N VAL A 88 -25.72 -51.34 8.51
CA VAL A 88 -24.58 -52.08 7.94
C VAL A 88 -23.35 -51.16 7.89
N THR A 89 -22.31 -51.57 8.61
CA THR A 89 -20.92 -51.12 8.51
C THR A 89 -20.33 -51.59 7.18
N ALA A 90 -19.79 -50.69 6.37
CA ALA A 90 -18.81 -51.01 5.33
C ALA A 90 -17.78 -49.89 5.26
N THR A 91 -16.58 -50.21 5.73
CA THR A 91 -15.34 -49.44 5.61
C THR A 91 -14.70 -49.70 4.24
N ALA A 92 -13.91 -48.72 3.78
CA ALA A 92 -12.96 -48.71 2.64
C ALA A 92 -13.52 -48.06 1.35
N THR A 93 -12.82 -47.21 0.61
CA THR A 93 -11.53 -46.51 0.76
C THR A 93 -11.57 -45.38 -0.29
N THR A 94 -10.89 -44.29 0.03
CA THR A 94 -10.67 -43.06 -0.74
C THR A 94 -10.29 -43.24 -2.20
N VAL A 95 -10.98 -42.52 -3.08
CA VAL A 95 -10.40 -41.92 -4.30
C VAL A 95 -10.83 -40.46 -4.32
N ALA A 96 -9.94 -39.56 -3.89
CA ALA A 96 -10.13 -38.12 -3.92
C ALA A 96 -10.02 -37.65 -5.38
N ILE A 97 -11.17 -37.49 -6.01
CA ILE A 97 -11.37 -36.65 -7.19
C ILE A 97 -11.75 -35.26 -6.68
N ALA A 98 -11.08 -34.24 -7.23
CA ALA A 98 -11.19 -32.84 -6.84
C ALA A 98 -12.64 -32.43 -6.57
N GLU A 99 -12.88 -31.93 -5.36
CA GLU A 99 -14.21 -31.54 -4.92
C GLU A 99 -14.72 -30.34 -5.74
N PRO A 100 -15.93 -30.38 -6.30
CA PRO A 100 -16.68 -29.16 -6.52
C PRO A 100 -16.97 -28.55 -5.14
N VAL A 101 -16.75 -27.25 -4.97
CA VAL A 101 -17.17 -26.51 -3.77
C VAL A 101 -18.69 -26.65 -3.64
N GLU A 102 -19.14 -27.68 -2.92
CA GLU A 102 -20.53 -27.85 -2.54
C GLU A 102 -20.84 -26.72 -1.56
N THR A 103 -21.56 -25.70 -2.03
CA THR A 103 -22.16 -24.72 -1.13
C THR A 103 -23.14 -25.47 -0.25
N ALA A 104 -22.69 -25.84 0.96
CA ALA A 104 -23.50 -26.57 1.91
C ALA A 104 -24.86 -25.85 2.06
N PRO A 105 -25.99 -26.58 2.07
CA PRO A 105 -27.28 -25.96 2.32
C PRO A 105 -27.18 -25.15 3.62
N ASN A 106 -27.55 -23.86 3.55
CA ASN A 106 -27.42 -22.83 4.60
C ASN A 106 -26.11 -22.02 4.66
N ALA A 107 -25.20 -22.11 3.68
CA ALA A 107 -24.00 -21.26 3.62
C ALA A 107 -24.35 -19.76 3.70
N HIS A 108 -25.34 -19.31 2.92
CA HIS A 108 -25.86 -17.93 2.98
C HIS A 108 -26.51 -17.58 4.33
N GLY A 109 -27.15 -18.54 4.99
CA GLY A 109 -27.76 -18.34 6.31
C GLY A 109 -26.71 -18.13 7.41
N LYS A 110 -25.58 -18.83 7.33
CA LYS A 110 -24.44 -18.64 8.24
C LYS A 110 -23.79 -17.28 8.05
N MET A 111 -23.50 -16.88 6.80
CA MET A 111 -22.95 -15.55 6.51
C MET A 111 -23.92 -14.43 6.91
N ALA A 112 -25.21 -14.54 6.62
CA ALA A 112 -26.21 -13.55 7.03
C ALA A 112 -26.32 -13.43 8.56
N SER A 113 -26.19 -14.55 9.28
CA SER A 113 -26.18 -14.58 10.75
C SER A 113 -24.91 -13.94 11.32
N GLU A 114 -23.78 -14.07 10.62
CA GLU A 114 -22.50 -13.49 11.01
C GLU A 114 -22.46 -11.97 10.75
N LEU A 115 -22.99 -11.51 9.61
CA LEU A 115 -23.08 -10.10 9.27
C LEU A 115 -24.03 -9.36 10.22
N LYS A 116 -25.20 -9.93 10.56
CA LYS A 116 -26.19 -9.38 11.49
C LYS A 116 -26.50 -7.90 11.21
N GLY A 117 -25.95 -6.97 11.99
CA GLY A 117 -26.14 -5.53 11.81
C GLY A 117 -25.47 -4.98 10.54
N LEU A 118 -24.47 -5.68 10.01
CA LEU A 118 -23.74 -5.27 8.82
C LEU A 118 -24.60 -5.33 7.55
N ASN A 119 -25.72 -6.08 7.54
CA ASN A 119 -26.70 -6.07 6.43
C ASN A 119 -27.24 -4.68 6.06
N ALA A 120 -26.99 -3.66 6.89
CA ALA A 120 -27.23 -2.27 6.54
C ALA A 120 -26.33 -1.74 5.40
N TYR A 121 -25.37 -2.52 4.88
CA TYR A 121 -24.61 -2.18 3.66
C TYR A 121 -25.55 -1.98 2.44
N HIS A 122 -26.74 -2.57 2.44
CA HIS A 122 -27.78 -2.34 1.43
C HIS A 122 -28.48 -0.97 1.51
N ALA A 123 -28.08 -0.10 2.44
CA ALA A 123 -28.65 1.24 2.52
C ALA A 123 -28.40 2.03 1.22
N SER A 124 -29.38 2.80 0.77
CA SER A 124 -29.21 3.68 -0.40
C SER A 124 -28.11 4.72 -0.16
N GLU A 125 -27.50 5.25 -1.22
CA GLU A 125 -26.52 6.36 -1.13
C GLU A 125 -27.06 7.56 -0.34
N THR A 126 -28.33 7.92 -0.52
CA THR A 126 -28.97 9.01 0.26
C THR A 126 -29.02 8.69 1.75
N ALA A 127 -29.17 7.42 2.12
CA ALA A 127 -29.15 6.99 3.51
C ALA A 127 -27.73 7.05 4.09
N PHE A 128 -26.71 6.68 3.30
CA PHE A 128 -25.30 6.89 3.69
C PHE A 128 -24.97 8.38 3.87
N ALA A 129 -25.42 9.24 2.96
CA ALA A 129 -25.16 10.69 3.04
C ALA A 129 -25.79 11.38 4.25
N ASN A 130 -26.91 10.85 4.77
CA ASN A 130 -27.64 11.42 5.91
C ASN A 130 -27.47 10.62 7.20
N ALA A 131 -26.67 9.54 7.19
CA ALA A 131 -26.51 8.68 8.34
C ALA A 131 -25.82 9.43 9.48
N SER A 132 -26.28 9.23 10.71
CA SER A 132 -25.51 9.71 11.86
C SER A 132 -24.24 8.86 12.01
N PRO A 133 -23.11 9.44 12.45
CA PRO A 133 -21.84 8.71 12.59
C PRO A 133 -21.95 7.44 13.45
N ASN A 134 -22.78 7.48 14.49
CA ASN A 134 -22.99 6.36 15.41
C ASN A 134 -24.05 5.35 14.96
N SER A 135 -24.78 5.62 13.87
CA SER A 135 -25.74 4.67 13.32
C SER A 135 -25.01 3.49 12.65
N GLN A 136 -25.70 2.36 12.48
CA GLN A 136 -25.13 1.22 11.78
C GLN A 136 -24.71 1.57 10.35
N VAL A 137 -25.52 2.36 9.63
CA VAL A 137 -25.21 2.83 8.27
C VAL A 137 -24.00 3.77 8.28
N GLY A 138 -23.91 4.68 9.25
CA GLY A 138 -22.77 5.60 9.39
C GLY A 138 -21.47 4.89 9.73
N ARG A 139 -21.50 3.86 10.59
CA ARG A 139 -20.32 3.04 10.89
C ARG A 139 -19.87 2.20 9.70
N ILE A 140 -20.79 1.70 8.89
CA ILE A 140 -20.46 1.00 7.64
C ILE A 140 -19.87 1.99 6.62
N ALA A 141 -20.35 3.23 6.56
CA ALA A 141 -19.73 4.26 5.73
C ALA A 141 -18.28 4.52 6.14
N ALA A 142 -18.03 4.69 7.44
CA ALA A 142 -16.68 4.89 7.97
C ALA A 142 -15.75 3.70 7.66
N TYR A 143 -16.26 2.46 7.81
CA TYR A 143 -15.52 1.27 7.38
C TYR A 143 -15.19 1.28 5.88
N ARG A 144 -16.18 1.59 5.02
CA ARG A 144 -15.96 1.67 3.58
C ARG A 144 -14.90 2.70 3.21
N GLU A 145 -14.90 3.86 3.86
CA GLU A 145 -13.92 4.92 3.63
C GLU A 145 -12.51 4.47 4.04
N ALA A 146 -12.35 3.88 5.23
CA ALA A 146 -11.06 3.36 5.68
C ALA A 146 -10.55 2.20 4.80
N ALA A 147 -11.44 1.36 4.29
CA ALA A 147 -11.07 0.30 3.35
C ALA A 147 -10.62 0.84 1.99
N LEU A 148 -11.25 1.92 1.48
CA LEU A 148 -10.77 2.61 0.27
C LEU A 148 -9.40 3.27 0.48
N GLU A 149 -9.17 3.84 1.67
CA GLU A 149 -7.86 4.38 2.05
C GLU A 149 -6.78 3.28 2.09
N THR A 150 -7.12 2.09 2.59
CA THR A 150 -6.23 0.92 2.56
C THR A 150 -5.91 0.48 1.13
N VAL A 151 -6.91 0.45 0.23
CA VAL A 151 -6.68 0.15 -1.19
C VAL A 151 -5.74 1.18 -1.82
N ALA A 152 -6.00 2.48 -1.62
CA ALA A 152 -5.16 3.55 -2.15
C ALA A 152 -3.73 3.53 -1.59
N ALA A 153 -3.58 3.26 -0.29
CA ALA A 153 -2.27 3.12 0.34
C ALA A 153 -1.50 1.89 -0.20
N GLY A 154 -2.21 0.79 -0.47
CA GLY A 154 -1.64 -0.41 -1.09
C GLY A 154 -1.16 -0.15 -2.51
N GLU A 155 -1.93 0.59 -3.31
CA GLU A 155 -1.52 1.03 -4.64
C GLU A 155 -0.28 1.94 -4.57
N ALA A 156 -0.24 2.90 -3.64
CA ALA A 156 0.90 3.78 -3.44
C ALA A 156 2.17 3.01 -3.01
N ALA A 157 2.03 2.01 -2.13
CA ALA A 157 3.15 1.15 -1.72
C ALA A 157 3.68 0.32 -2.89
N ALA A 158 2.79 -0.21 -3.74
CA ALA A 158 3.18 -0.94 -4.94
C ALA A 158 3.89 -0.03 -5.97
N GLU A 159 3.41 1.20 -6.15
CA GLU A 159 4.04 2.19 -7.03
C GLU A 159 5.43 2.60 -6.51
N ALA A 160 5.56 2.84 -5.21
CA ALA A 160 6.86 3.17 -4.59
C ALA A 160 7.87 2.02 -4.74
N ALA A 161 7.44 0.78 -4.52
CA ALA A 161 8.28 -0.39 -4.72
C ALA A 161 8.74 -0.55 -6.18
N ALA A 162 7.85 -0.29 -7.15
CA ALA A 162 8.21 -0.32 -8.58
C ALA A 162 9.21 0.79 -8.94
N ALA A 163 9.05 2.00 -8.38
CA ALA A 163 9.98 3.10 -8.57
C ALA A 163 11.38 2.78 -8.00
N LEU A 164 11.45 2.10 -6.86
CA LEU A 164 12.71 1.63 -6.27
C LEU A 164 13.42 0.60 -7.16
N GLU A 165 12.66 -0.34 -7.75
CA GLU A 165 13.21 -1.31 -8.71
C GLU A 165 13.77 -0.61 -9.95
N GLU A 166 13.04 0.36 -10.51
CA GLU A 166 13.49 1.15 -11.67
C GLU A 166 14.76 1.97 -11.35
N ALA A 167 14.80 2.67 -10.22
CA ALA A 167 15.96 3.44 -9.79
C ALA A 167 17.21 2.56 -9.60
N THR A 168 17.02 1.37 -8.98
CA THR A 168 18.11 0.41 -8.78
C THR A 168 18.62 -0.15 -10.11
N ALA A 169 17.72 -0.44 -11.06
CA ALA A 169 18.10 -0.90 -12.39
C ALA A 169 18.88 0.17 -13.16
N ALA A 170 18.46 1.44 -13.05
CA ALA A 170 19.17 2.57 -13.66
C ALA A 170 20.58 2.74 -13.08
N LEU A 171 20.73 2.68 -11.76
CA LEU A 171 22.04 2.73 -11.10
C LEU A 171 22.96 1.62 -11.61
N SER A 172 22.48 0.36 -11.60
CA SER A 172 23.26 -0.78 -12.08
C SER A 172 23.66 -0.66 -13.56
N ALA A 173 22.79 -0.09 -14.40
CA ALA A 173 23.09 0.14 -15.80
C ALA A 173 24.24 1.17 -15.99
N SER A 174 24.22 2.29 -15.27
CA SER A 174 25.26 3.31 -15.35
C SER A 174 26.60 2.80 -14.78
N GLU A 175 26.57 2.02 -13.69
CA GLU A 175 27.77 1.34 -13.15
C GLU A 175 28.38 0.36 -14.15
N GLN A 176 27.56 -0.44 -14.83
CA GLN A 176 28.04 -1.35 -15.87
C GLN A 176 28.62 -0.59 -17.06
N ALA A 177 28.00 0.51 -17.48
CA ALA A 177 28.51 1.36 -18.54
C ALA A 177 29.88 1.97 -18.18
N LEU A 178 30.06 2.40 -16.93
CA LEU A 178 31.36 2.88 -16.43
C LEU A 178 32.42 1.75 -16.45
N ALA A 179 32.05 0.56 -15.96
CA ALA A 179 32.96 -0.59 -15.97
C ALA A 179 33.36 -1.00 -17.40
N ASP A 180 32.42 -0.96 -18.35
CA ASP A 180 32.68 -1.25 -19.76
C ASP A 180 33.56 -0.17 -20.40
N LEU A 181 33.36 1.11 -20.06
CA LEU A 181 34.20 2.22 -20.52
C LEU A 181 35.65 2.02 -20.04
N ASP A 182 35.83 1.78 -18.75
CA ASP A 182 37.14 1.55 -18.12
C ASP A 182 37.82 0.28 -18.68
N GLN A 183 37.06 -0.78 -18.97
CA GLN A 183 37.60 -2.01 -19.56
C GLN A 183 38.07 -1.81 -21.01
N ASN A 184 37.37 -0.99 -21.78
CA ASN A 184 37.64 -0.77 -23.20
C ASN A 184 38.70 0.31 -23.44
N TYR A 185 39.03 1.12 -22.43
CA TYR A 185 40.07 2.14 -22.52
C TYR A 185 41.41 1.64 -21.99
N SER A 186 42.40 1.55 -22.89
CA SER A 186 43.79 1.23 -22.53
C SER A 186 44.77 2.36 -22.83
N GLY A 187 44.26 3.57 -23.09
CA GLY A 187 45.06 4.74 -23.38
C GLY A 187 45.66 5.37 -22.12
N ARG A 188 46.52 6.37 -22.32
CA ARG A 188 47.08 7.18 -21.22
C ARG A 188 46.15 8.31 -20.84
N THR A 189 46.41 8.94 -19.70
CA THR A 189 45.68 10.16 -19.29
C THR A 189 46.10 11.36 -20.14
N THR A 190 45.23 12.36 -20.22
CA THR A 190 45.56 13.63 -20.89
C THR A 190 46.82 14.28 -20.31
N ALA A 191 47.00 14.22 -18.99
CA ALA A 191 48.16 14.77 -18.29
C ALA A 191 49.50 14.09 -18.67
N GLU A 192 49.50 12.77 -18.85
CA GLU A 192 50.70 12.04 -19.30
C GLU A 192 51.05 12.39 -20.75
N ILE A 193 50.04 12.53 -21.60
CA ILE A 193 50.22 12.88 -23.01
C ILE A 193 50.72 14.33 -23.15
N ASP A 194 50.16 15.26 -22.38
CA ASP A 194 50.59 16.66 -22.36
C ASP A 194 52.06 16.80 -21.90
N ALA A 195 52.50 15.96 -20.96
CA ALA A 195 53.89 15.92 -20.52
C ALA A 195 54.83 15.47 -21.66
N ASP A 196 54.44 14.46 -22.43
CA ASP A 196 55.20 14.00 -23.60
C ASP A 196 55.25 15.05 -24.71
N ILE A 197 54.13 15.73 -24.98
CA ILE A 197 54.08 16.83 -25.94
C ILE A 197 55.05 17.95 -25.53
N ALA A 198 55.07 18.31 -24.24
CA ALA A 198 55.98 19.32 -23.71
C ALA A 198 57.47 18.89 -23.75
N ALA A 199 57.74 17.59 -23.76
CA ALA A 199 59.09 17.03 -23.82
C ALA A 199 59.64 16.87 -25.25
N LEU A 200 58.82 17.05 -26.29
CA LEU A 200 59.27 16.94 -27.68
C LEU A 200 60.37 17.96 -28.02
N ASP A 201 61.43 17.51 -28.69
CA ASP A 201 62.47 18.38 -29.24
C ASP A 201 62.00 19.03 -30.55
N PRO A 202 61.79 20.35 -30.61
CA PRO A 202 61.35 21.04 -31.82
C PRO A 202 62.38 21.03 -32.95
N ALA A 203 63.64 20.68 -32.69
CA ALA A 203 64.68 20.53 -33.72
C ALA A 203 64.72 19.13 -34.35
N ALA A 204 63.96 18.16 -33.80
CA ALA A 204 63.92 16.81 -34.32
C ALA A 204 63.25 16.78 -35.71
N THR A 205 63.81 15.99 -36.63
CA THR A 205 63.32 15.90 -38.02
C THR A 205 61.91 15.28 -38.13
N ASP A 206 61.47 14.55 -37.11
CA ASP A 206 60.16 13.90 -36.99
C ASP A 206 59.20 14.61 -36.02
N TYR A 207 59.59 15.78 -35.48
CA TYR A 207 58.81 16.53 -34.48
C TYR A 207 57.32 16.63 -34.82
N GLN A 208 57.00 17.07 -36.05
CA GLN A 208 55.60 17.25 -36.46
C GLN A 208 54.84 15.92 -36.48
N SER A 209 55.46 14.84 -36.94
CA SER A 209 54.82 13.53 -36.96
C SER A 209 54.54 13.02 -35.54
N SER A 210 55.47 13.21 -34.61
CA SER A 210 55.28 12.81 -33.21
C SER A 210 54.22 13.67 -32.52
N LEU A 211 54.21 14.97 -32.79
CA LEU A 211 53.20 15.90 -32.29
C LEU A 211 51.79 15.54 -32.79
N ASP A 212 51.64 15.20 -34.08
CA ASP A 212 50.35 14.81 -34.66
C ASP A 212 49.81 13.51 -34.01
N VAL A 213 50.69 12.53 -33.77
CA VAL A 213 50.34 11.27 -33.09
C VAL A 213 49.89 11.53 -31.64
N LEU A 214 50.66 12.30 -30.88
CA LEU A 214 50.32 12.61 -29.48
C LEU A 214 49.04 13.44 -29.37
N ASN A 215 48.80 14.38 -30.29
CA ASN A 215 47.55 15.14 -30.31
C ASN A 215 46.33 14.25 -30.63
N ALA A 216 46.47 13.27 -31.53
CA ALA A 216 45.41 12.31 -31.80
C ALA A 216 45.12 11.43 -30.56
N GLU A 217 46.16 10.99 -29.84
CA GLU A 217 46.03 10.27 -28.58
C GLU A 217 45.34 11.13 -27.51
N ARG A 218 45.73 12.41 -27.40
CA ARG A 218 45.17 13.38 -26.46
C ARG A 218 43.67 13.57 -26.67
N THR A 219 43.22 13.68 -27.92
CA THR A 219 41.79 13.78 -28.23
C THR A 219 41.00 12.53 -27.82
N ALA A 220 41.58 11.34 -27.98
CA ALA A 220 40.95 10.10 -27.51
C ALA A 220 40.87 10.07 -25.98
N ALA A 221 41.92 10.50 -25.28
CA ALA A 221 41.95 10.59 -23.82
C ALA A 221 40.95 11.62 -23.27
N GLU A 222 40.84 12.81 -23.88
CA GLU A 222 39.85 13.82 -23.50
C GLU A 222 38.41 13.29 -23.66
N THR A 223 38.15 12.53 -24.72
CA THR A 223 36.82 11.92 -24.94
C THR A 223 36.50 10.93 -23.82
N TYR A 224 37.43 10.01 -23.54
CA TYR A 224 37.27 9.03 -22.45
C TYR A 224 37.06 9.70 -21.09
N GLU A 225 37.90 10.69 -20.73
CA GLU A 225 37.80 11.40 -19.44
C GLU A 225 36.47 12.15 -19.32
N THR A 226 35.96 12.71 -20.43
CA THR A 226 34.66 13.39 -20.47
C THR A 226 33.50 12.40 -20.29
N ASP A 227 33.51 11.30 -21.04
CA ASP A 227 32.46 10.27 -20.95
C ASP A 227 32.43 9.62 -19.55
N ARG A 228 33.62 9.38 -18.98
CA ARG A 228 33.77 8.86 -17.62
C ARG A 228 33.19 9.81 -16.59
N ALA A 229 33.50 11.10 -16.66
CA ALA A 229 32.98 12.11 -15.74
C ALA A 229 31.44 12.27 -15.87
N ALA A 230 30.89 12.13 -17.07
CA ALA A 230 29.46 12.13 -17.30
C ALA A 230 28.79 10.93 -16.61
N LEU A 231 29.34 9.72 -16.78
CA LEU A 231 28.85 8.51 -16.11
C LEU A 231 28.96 8.58 -14.58
N GLU A 232 30.05 9.13 -14.04
CA GLU A 232 30.17 9.35 -12.59
C GLU A 232 29.10 10.29 -12.04
N THR A 233 28.73 11.33 -12.81
CA THR A 233 27.65 12.25 -12.46
C THR A 233 26.28 11.57 -12.54
N GLU A 234 26.08 10.72 -13.54
CA GLU A 234 24.84 9.93 -13.71
C GLU A 234 24.67 8.92 -12.57
N ILE A 235 25.74 8.21 -12.19
CA ILE A 235 25.75 7.30 -11.04
C ILE A 235 25.36 8.05 -9.76
N ALA A 236 25.98 9.20 -9.47
CA ALA A 236 25.63 9.98 -8.29
C ALA A 236 24.15 10.45 -8.30
N THR A 237 23.60 10.74 -9.49
CA THR A 237 22.18 11.08 -9.63
C THR A 237 21.28 9.87 -9.36
N ASN A 238 21.65 8.69 -9.89
CA ASN A 238 20.89 7.46 -9.69
C ASN A 238 20.99 6.96 -8.24
N GLU A 239 22.12 7.12 -7.56
CA GLU A 239 22.26 6.85 -6.12
C GLU A 239 21.28 7.71 -5.29
N ALA A 240 21.16 9.00 -5.62
CA ALA A 240 20.18 9.86 -4.96
C ALA A 240 18.74 9.43 -5.25
N ALA A 241 18.43 9.05 -6.49
CA ALA A 241 17.11 8.54 -6.88
C ALA A 241 16.75 7.24 -6.14
N VAL A 242 17.71 6.34 -5.94
CA VAL A 242 17.53 5.12 -5.11
C VAL A 242 17.19 5.50 -3.67
N ALA A 243 17.95 6.42 -3.06
CA ALA A 243 17.71 6.84 -1.68
C ALA A 243 16.32 7.51 -1.49
N ASP A 244 15.90 8.33 -2.46
CA ASP A 244 14.57 8.95 -2.46
C ASP A 244 13.48 7.87 -2.60
N ALA A 245 13.66 6.88 -3.48
CA ALA A 245 12.71 5.78 -3.68
C ALA A 245 12.62 4.83 -2.48
N GLU A 246 13.75 4.56 -1.79
CA GLU A 246 13.75 3.80 -0.53
C GLU A 246 12.94 4.53 0.55
N THR A 247 13.11 5.85 0.67
CA THR A 247 12.34 6.68 1.61
C THR A 247 10.85 6.65 1.27
N ALA A 248 10.50 6.84 0.00
CA ALA A 248 9.11 6.79 -0.46
C ALA A 248 8.46 5.41 -0.21
N THR A 249 9.22 4.33 -0.37
CA THR A 249 8.75 2.96 -0.07
C THR A 249 8.44 2.81 1.42
N ALA A 250 9.36 3.24 2.30
CA ALA A 250 9.16 3.17 3.74
C ALA A 250 7.96 4.01 4.23
N ASP A 251 7.79 5.21 3.66
CA ASP A 251 6.66 6.09 3.96
C ASP A 251 5.34 5.45 3.49
N ALA A 252 5.30 4.87 2.30
CA ALA A 252 4.11 4.22 1.75
C ALA A 252 3.73 2.94 2.51
N GLU A 253 4.71 2.13 2.93
CA GLU A 253 4.49 0.97 3.79
C GLU A 253 3.93 1.37 5.16
N THR A 254 4.44 2.47 5.74
CA THR A 254 3.92 3.03 7.00
C THR A 254 2.47 3.48 6.83
N ALA A 255 2.17 4.21 5.74
CA ALA A 255 0.82 4.65 5.44
C ALA A 255 -0.15 3.49 5.21
N LEU A 256 0.30 2.41 4.55
CA LEU A 256 -0.49 1.19 4.39
C LEU A 256 -0.79 0.54 5.75
N ALA A 257 0.21 0.39 6.61
CA ALA A 257 0.02 -0.19 7.94
C ALA A 257 -0.95 0.63 8.81
N ASP A 258 -0.85 1.96 8.74
CA ASP A 258 -1.78 2.87 9.43
C ASP A 258 -3.20 2.75 8.88
N ALA A 259 -3.35 2.66 7.54
CA ALA A 259 -4.65 2.48 6.89
C ALA A 259 -5.29 1.13 7.23
N GLU A 260 -4.53 0.04 7.23
CA GLU A 260 -5.00 -1.30 7.63
C GLU A 260 -5.48 -1.32 9.10
N MET A 261 -4.76 -0.60 9.97
CA MET A 261 -5.15 -0.46 11.38
C MET A 261 -6.47 0.31 11.50
N ALA A 262 -6.59 1.45 10.80
CA ALA A 262 -7.81 2.24 10.78
C ALA A 262 -9.00 1.46 10.20
N GLU A 263 -8.79 0.70 9.13
CA GLU A 263 -9.80 -0.18 8.55
C GLU A 263 -10.26 -1.23 9.58
N GLY A 264 -9.32 -1.90 10.26
CA GLY A 264 -9.62 -2.90 11.28
C GLY A 264 -10.42 -2.35 12.47
N GLU A 265 -10.08 -1.14 12.93
CA GLU A 265 -10.82 -0.44 13.98
C GLU A 265 -12.23 -0.05 13.53
N ALA A 266 -12.36 0.45 12.29
CA ALA A 266 -13.64 0.82 11.70
C ALA A 266 -14.53 -0.42 11.50
N LEU A 267 -13.96 -1.54 11.04
CA LEU A 267 -14.66 -2.82 10.89
C LEU A 267 -15.15 -3.32 12.24
N THR A 268 -14.28 -3.31 13.26
CA THR A 268 -14.63 -3.72 14.63
C THR A 268 -15.78 -2.87 15.15
N THR A 269 -15.72 -1.56 14.94
CA THR A 269 -16.78 -0.61 15.33
C THR A 269 -18.09 -0.88 14.58
N ALA A 270 -18.04 -1.08 13.27
CA ALA A 270 -19.20 -1.43 12.44
C ALA A 270 -19.81 -2.78 12.83
N ALA A 271 -18.98 -3.76 13.20
CA ALA A 271 -19.39 -5.07 13.66
C ALA A 271 -19.91 -5.07 15.10
N ASN A 272 -19.82 -3.95 15.83
CA ASN A 272 -20.10 -3.82 17.27
C ASN A 272 -19.21 -4.75 18.13
N GLY A 273 -17.90 -4.76 17.85
CA GLY A 273 -16.90 -5.54 18.58
C GLY A 273 -16.89 -7.02 18.25
N ARG A 274 -17.60 -7.46 17.21
CA ARG A 274 -17.62 -8.87 16.78
C ARG A 274 -16.49 -9.13 15.79
N THR A 275 -15.74 -10.20 16.02
CA THR A 275 -14.83 -10.76 15.02
C THR A 275 -15.67 -11.44 13.93
N LEU A 276 -15.39 -11.11 12.68
CA LEU A 276 -15.98 -11.74 11.50
C LEU A 276 -14.96 -12.72 10.90
N SER A 277 -15.44 -13.77 10.27
CA SER A 277 -14.62 -14.65 9.44
C SER A 277 -14.17 -13.93 8.15
N ASP A 278 -13.01 -14.30 7.61
CA ASP A 278 -12.50 -13.73 6.35
C ASP A 278 -13.53 -13.80 5.21
N PRO A 279 -14.25 -14.93 4.98
CA PRO A 279 -15.29 -14.98 3.96
C PRO A 279 -16.45 -13.99 4.19
N ALA A 280 -16.76 -13.63 5.43
CA ALA A 280 -17.78 -12.64 5.75
C ALA A 280 -17.28 -11.20 5.52
N ILE A 281 -15.99 -10.95 5.72
CA ILE A 281 -15.33 -9.67 5.41
C ILE A 281 -15.28 -9.50 3.90
N ASP A 282 -14.83 -10.52 3.15
CA ASP A 282 -14.77 -10.50 1.69
C ASP A 282 -16.15 -10.24 1.08
N PHE A 283 -17.18 -10.93 1.56
CA PHE A 283 -18.55 -10.69 1.13
C PHE A 283 -19.00 -9.25 1.43
N LEU A 284 -18.66 -8.71 2.60
CA LEU A 284 -18.99 -7.32 2.94
C LEU A 284 -18.28 -6.33 2.00
N ARG A 285 -17.00 -6.56 1.70
CA ARG A 285 -16.20 -5.74 0.76
C ARG A 285 -16.82 -5.75 -0.63
N GLU A 286 -17.16 -6.94 -1.16
CA GLU A 286 -17.83 -7.10 -2.45
C GLU A 286 -19.15 -6.29 -2.51
N GLN A 287 -19.97 -6.37 -1.46
CA GLN A 287 -21.24 -5.64 -1.41
C GLN A 287 -21.08 -4.12 -1.28
N LEU A 288 -19.93 -3.65 -0.80
CA LEU A 288 -19.60 -2.23 -0.68
C LEU A 288 -18.87 -1.68 -1.93
N GLY A 289 -18.56 -2.53 -2.90
CA GLY A 289 -17.83 -2.16 -4.11
C GLY A 289 -16.34 -1.91 -3.87
N LEU A 290 -15.76 -2.61 -2.90
CA LEU A 290 -14.34 -2.60 -2.53
C LEU A 290 -13.59 -3.75 -3.19
#